data_AF-B6W6Z1-F1
#
_entry.id   AF-B6W6Z1-F1
#
_cell.length_a   1.000
_cell.length_b   1.000
_cell.length_c   1.000
_cell.angle_alpha   90.00
_cell.angle_beta   90.00
_cell.angle_gamma   90.00
#
_symmetry.space_group_name_H-M   'P 1'
#
loop_
_entity.id
_entity.type
_entity.pdbx_description
1 polymer ?
#
loop_
_entity_poly.entity_id
_entity_poly.type
_entity_poly.pdbx_seq_one_letter_code
_entity_poly.pdbx_strand_id
1 'polypeptide(L)'
;MDYYKLEVCGLKRDLPIIQISDNLKIASFVLLGDAELAEKAGIELSKKVDADIILTAEAKGISLAHEIAKNIGEKSFVVARKSEKSYMNHPINVEVNSITTKNTQKLYLDSKDVEKVKGKNSPS
;
A
#
# COMPACT_ATOMS: atom_id res chain seq x y z
N MET A 1 20.33 19.70 -3.60
CA MET A 1 19.54 18.47 -3.45
C MET A 1 19.32 17.93 -4.85
N ASP A 2 19.67 16.67 -5.09
CA ASP A 2 19.45 16.04 -6.39
C ASP A 2 18.02 15.48 -6.45
N TYR A 3 17.40 15.55 -7.62
CA TYR A 3 16.04 15.08 -7.83
C TYR A 3 15.95 14.14 -9.01
N TYR A 4 15.09 13.13 -8.89
CA TYR A 4 14.64 12.30 -9.99
C TYR A 4 13.28 12.79 -10.48
N LYS A 5 13.17 13.09 -11.78
CA LYS A 5 11.91 13.46 -12.42
C LYS A 5 11.07 12.21 -12.67
N LEU A 6 10.03 12.03 -11.87
CA LEU A 6 9.00 11.02 -12.09
C LEU A 6 7.95 11.58 -13.05
N GLU A 7 7.63 10.84 -14.11
CA GLU A 7 6.45 11.05 -14.94
C GLU A 7 5.55 9.82 -14.88
N VAL A 8 4.34 9.97 -14.34
CA VAL A 8 3.41 8.85 -14.11
C VAL A 8 1.96 9.34 -14.25
N CYS A 9 1.12 8.59 -14.98
CA CYS A 9 -0.26 8.98 -15.26
C CYS A 9 -0.40 10.43 -15.81
N GLY A 10 0.59 10.87 -16.61
CA GLY A 10 0.65 12.23 -17.15
C GLY A 10 0.98 13.34 -16.14
N LEU A 11 1.33 12.97 -14.90
CA LEU A 11 1.77 13.88 -13.85
C LEU A 11 3.28 13.85 -13.69
N LYS A 12 3.86 15.00 -13.36
CA LYS A 12 5.29 15.15 -13.10
C LYS A 12 5.54 15.43 -11.62
N ARG A 13 6.54 14.77 -11.03
CA ARG A 13 6.98 14.97 -9.64
C ARG A 13 8.51 14.94 -9.57
N ASP A 14 9.08 15.83 -8.76
CA ASP A 14 10.52 15.80 -8.45
C ASP A 14 10.72 15.03 -7.14
N LEU A 15 11.23 13.80 -7.25
CA LEU A 15 11.49 12.95 -6.10
C LEU A 15 12.89 13.25 -5.55
N PRO A 16 13.04 13.59 -4.26
CA PRO A 16 14.36 13.83 -3.70
C PRO A 16 15.17 12.53 -3.68
N ILE A 17 16.42 12.61 -4.14
CA ILE A 17 17.36 11.49 -4.06
C ILE A 17 17.96 11.47 -2.66
N ILE A 18 17.73 10.37 -1.93
CA ILE A 18 18.21 10.19 -0.55
C ILE A 18 19.20 9.02 -0.46
N GLN A 19 20.24 9.16 0.34
CA GLN A 19 21.18 8.09 0.65
C GLN A 19 20.58 7.18 1.74
N ILE A 20 20.51 5.87 1.47
CA ILE A 20 19.99 4.87 2.42
C ILE A 20 21.12 4.06 3.07
N SER A 21 22.24 3.89 2.38
CA SER A 21 23.49 3.28 2.87
C SER A 21 24.64 3.72 1.98
N ASP A 22 25.90 3.53 2.36
CA ASP A 22 27.09 4.06 1.64
C ASP A 22 27.08 3.87 0.12
N ASN A 23 26.55 2.74 -0.38
CA ASN A 23 26.51 2.41 -1.81
C ASN A 23 25.10 2.44 -2.43
N LEU A 24 24.09 2.99 -1.74
CA LEU A 24 22.70 3.00 -2.22
C LEU A 24 22.02 4.35 -2.01
N LYS A 25 21.61 4.95 -3.12
CA LYS A 25 20.67 6.08 -3.16
C LYS A 25 19.34 5.63 -3.76
N ILE A 26 18.24 6.19 -3.30
CA ILE A 26 16.91 5.97 -3.87
C ILE A 26 16.22 7.31 -4.17
N ALA A 27 15.38 7.33 -5.19
CA ALA A 27 14.40 8.39 -5.35
C ALA A 27 13.27 8.18 -4.33
N SER A 28 13.16 9.05 -3.34
CA SER A 28 12.20 8.90 -2.25
C SER A 28 10.79 9.24 -2.73
N PHE A 29 9.98 8.21 -2.97
CA PHE A 29 8.58 8.35 -3.31
C PHE A 29 7.68 8.27 -2.07
N VAL A 30 6.82 9.29 -1.89
CA VAL A 30 5.80 9.34 -0.84
C VAL A 30 4.48 9.76 -1.47
N LEU A 31 3.51 8.85 -1.50
CA LEU A 31 2.17 9.13 -2.03
C LEU A 31 1.27 9.85 -1.01
N LEU A 32 1.54 9.70 0.29
CA LEU A 32 0.75 10.32 1.35
C LEU A 32 0.79 11.85 1.22
N GLY A 33 -0.37 12.47 1.05
CA GLY A 33 -0.51 13.91 0.83
C GLY A 33 -0.64 14.32 -0.64
N ASP A 34 -0.36 13.43 -1.60
CA ASP A 34 -0.50 13.68 -3.04
C ASP A 34 -1.82 13.09 -3.56
N ALA A 35 -2.92 13.77 -3.27
CA ALA A 35 -4.26 13.33 -3.63
C ALA A 35 -4.44 13.20 -5.16
N GLU A 36 -3.89 14.15 -5.93
CA GLU A 36 -3.99 14.15 -7.40
C GLU A 36 -3.33 12.90 -8.00
N LEU A 37 -2.13 12.55 -7.52
CA LEU A 37 -1.45 11.37 -8.01
C LEU A 37 -2.15 10.09 -7.55
N ALA A 38 -2.66 10.04 -6.32
CA ALA A 38 -3.39 8.88 -5.81
C ALA A 38 -4.66 8.61 -6.62
N GLU A 39 -5.44 9.64 -6.94
CA GLU A 39 -6.66 9.55 -7.75
C GLU A 39 -6.33 9.04 -9.17
N LYS A 40 -5.41 9.71 -9.88
CA LYS A 40 -5.06 9.29 -11.25
C LYS A 40 -4.45 7.90 -11.31
N ALA A 41 -3.54 7.58 -10.40
CA ALA A 41 -2.94 6.25 -10.34
C ALA A 41 -4.00 5.19 -9.99
N GLY A 42 -4.93 5.49 -9.07
CA GLY A 42 -6.03 4.60 -8.70
C GLY A 42 -6.95 4.28 -9.89
N ILE A 43 -7.28 5.27 -10.73
CA ILE A 43 -8.07 5.07 -11.95
C ILE A 43 -7.34 4.18 -12.97
N GLU A 44 -6.05 4.41 -13.18
CA GLU A 44 -5.28 3.62 -14.16
C GLU A 44 -5.02 2.19 -13.66
N LEU A 45 -4.85 1.99 -12.36
CA LEU A 45 -4.69 0.67 -11.77
C LEU A 45 -5.99 -0.10 -11.72
N SER A 46 -7.13 0.53 -11.42
CA SER A 46 -8.42 -0.17 -11.37
C SER A 46 -8.83 -0.79 -12.71
N LYS A 47 -8.37 -0.21 -13.84
CA LYS A 47 -8.58 -0.78 -15.18
C LYS A 47 -7.83 -2.10 -15.42
N LYS A 48 -6.81 -2.39 -14.60
CA LYS A 48 -5.91 -3.54 -14.72
C LYS A 48 -6.14 -4.59 -13.63
N VAL A 49 -7.06 -4.34 -12.71
CA VAL A 49 -7.32 -5.18 -11.56
C VAL A 49 -8.67 -5.86 -11.74
N ASP A 50 -8.67 -7.18 -11.66
CA ASP A 50 -9.86 -8.01 -11.52
C ASP A 50 -9.80 -8.67 -10.14
N ALA A 51 -10.51 -8.10 -9.17
CA ALA A 51 -10.41 -8.46 -7.76
C ALA A 51 -11.73 -8.27 -7.03
N ASP A 52 -12.03 -9.19 -6.11
CA ASP A 52 -13.24 -9.11 -5.26
C ASP A 52 -13.00 -8.24 -4.00
N ILE A 53 -11.73 -7.98 -3.68
CA ILE A 53 -11.31 -7.13 -2.56
C ILE A 53 -9.87 -6.64 -2.71
N ILE A 54 -9.63 -5.39 -2.33
CA ILE A 54 -8.29 -4.80 -2.23
C ILE A 54 -7.76 -4.96 -0.82
N LEU A 55 -6.53 -5.45 -0.70
CA LEU A 55 -5.77 -5.49 0.54
C LEU A 55 -4.49 -4.68 0.38
N THR A 56 -4.19 -3.81 1.34
CA THR A 56 -2.93 -3.07 1.39
C THR A 56 -2.21 -3.28 2.72
N ALA A 57 -0.88 -3.26 2.69
CA ALA A 57 -0.08 -3.22 3.90
C ALA A 57 0.15 -1.76 4.34
N GLU A 58 -0.23 -1.46 5.58
CA GLU A 58 0.11 -0.22 6.29
C GLU A 58 -0.37 1.09 5.68
N ALA A 59 -0.08 2.19 6.39
CA ALA A 59 -0.60 3.52 6.09
C ALA A 59 -0.25 4.04 4.68
N LYS A 60 0.93 3.69 4.16
CA LYS A 60 1.46 4.29 2.91
C LYS A 60 0.64 3.92 1.67
N GLY A 61 0.01 2.74 1.65
CA GLY A 61 -0.81 2.29 0.54
C GLY A 61 -2.29 2.61 0.66
N ILE A 62 -2.74 3.18 1.81
CA ILE A 62 -4.17 3.39 2.09
C ILE A 62 -4.83 4.28 1.04
N SER A 63 -4.20 5.39 0.65
CA SER A 63 -4.78 6.32 -0.34
C SER A 63 -4.98 5.64 -1.70
N LEU A 64 -4.02 4.85 -2.15
CA LEU A 64 -4.10 4.14 -3.42
C LEU A 64 -5.13 3.00 -3.37
N ALA A 65 -5.13 2.21 -2.29
CA ALA A 65 -6.09 1.13 -2.10
C ALA A 65 -7.52 1.65 -2.04
N HIS A 66 -7.74 2.81 -1.39
CA HIS A 66 -9.03 3.48 -1.36
C HIS A 66 -9.51 3.85 -2.76
N GLU A 67 -8.69 4.52 -3.57
CA GLU A 67 -9.07 4.91 -4.93
C GLU A 67 -9.31 3.70 -5.84
N ILE A 68 -8.49 2.65 -5.75
CA ILE A 68 -8.72 1.42 -6.53
C ILE A 68 -10.04 0.77 -6.14
N ALA A 69 -10.29 0.54 -4.83
CA ALA A 69 -11.51 -0.08 -4.34
C ALA A 69 -12.77 0.69 -4.79
N LYS A 70 -12.74 2.02 -4.64
CA LYS A 70 -13.79 2.92 -5.11
C LYS A 70 -14.03 2.78 -6.61
N ASN A 71 -12.98 2.73 -7.43
CA ASN A 71 -13.10 2.67 -8.88
C ASN A 71 -13.55 1.31 -9.42
N ILE A 72 -13.31 0.21 -8.69
CA ILE A 72 -13.86 -1.12 -9.03
C ILE A 72 -15.27 -1.34 -8.43
N GLY A 73 -15.85 -0.33 -7.75
CA GLY A 73 -17.19 -0.40 -7.19
C GLY A 73 -17.29 -1.03 -5.80
N GLU A 74 -16.16 -1.34 -5.17
CA GLU A 74 -16.10 -1.90 -3.83
C GLU A 74 -16.29 -0.82 -2.75
N LYS A 75 -17.14 -1.12 -1.77
CA LYS A 75 -17.42 -0.20 -0.64
C LYS A 75 -16.42 -0.31 0.49
N SER A 76 -15.52 -1.29 0.42
CA SER A 76 -14.55 -1.56 1.47
C SER A 76 -13.26 -2.15 0.93
N PHE A 77 -12.18 -1.94 1.65
CA PHE A 77 -10.87 -2.54 1.42
C PHE A 77 -10.25 -2.89 2.78
N VAL A 78 -9.19 -3.69 2.76
CA VAL A 78 -8.56 -4.23 3.96
C VAL A 78 -7.16 -3.63 4.12
N VAL A 79 -6.80 -3.33 5.38
CA VAL A 79 -5.48 -2.79 5.72
C VAL A 79 -4.78 -3.69 6.73
N ALA A 80 -3.76 -4.42 6.28
CA ALA A 80 -2.89 -5.16 7.18
C ALA A 80 -1.97 -4.20 7.95
N ARG A 81 -1.69 -4.50 9.23
CA ARG A 81 -0.92 -3.63 10.14
C ARG A 81 0.37 -4.27 10.58
N LYS A 82 1.42 -3.47 10.83
CA LYS A 82 2.75 -3.91 11.31
C LYS A 82 2.79 -4.21 12.80
N SER A 83 1.77 -3.77 13.53
CA SER A 83 1.61 -4.08 14.94
C SER A 83 0.13 -4.36 15.21
N GLU A 84 -0.11 -5.21 16.20
CA GLU A 84 -1.44 -5.33 16.80
C GLU A 84 -1.89 -3.96 17.32
N LYS A 85 -3.21 -3.71 17.24
CA LYS A 85 -3.84 -2.48 17.72
C LYS A 85 -4.88 -2.85 18.76
N SER A 86 -5.06 -1.99 19.77
CA SER A 86 -5.95 -2.23 20.91
C SER A 86 -7.41 -2.47 20.55
N TYR A 87 -7.86 -2.03 19.37
CA TYR A 87 -9.21 -2.24 18.86
C TYR A 87 -9.38 -3.52 18.02
N MET A 88 -8.32 -4.29 17.81
CA MET A 88 -8.40 -5.54 17.06
C MET A 88 -9.01 -6.62 17.94
N ASN A 89 -9.91 -7.41 17.36
CA ASN A 89 -10.48 -8.57 18.03
C ASN A 89 -9.93 -9.86 17.41
N HIS A 90 -9.24 -10.67 18.21
CA HIS A 90 -8.60 -11.93 17.79
C HIS A 90 -7.84 -11.83 16.44
N PRO A 91 -6.84 -10.94 16.29
CA PRO A 91 -6.17 -10.77 15.02
C PRO A 91 -5.34 -12.00 14.63
N ILE A 92 -5.35 -12.35 13.34
CA ILE A 92 -4.36 -13.27 12.78
C ILE A 92 -3.08 -12.51 12.47
N ASN A 93 -1.94 -13.19 12.50
CA ASN A 93 -0.67 -12.60 12.12
C ASN A 93 0.20 -13.55 11.31
N VAL A 94 1.03 -12.97 10.46
CA VAL A 94 2.05 -13.68 9.68
C VAL A 94 3.39 -12.98 9.84
N GLU A 95 4.44 -13.77 9.98
CA GLU A 95 5.82 -13.27 9.98
C GLU A 95 6.30 -13.10 8.54
N VAL A 96 6.77 -11.91 8.21
CA VAL A 96 7.33 -11.59 6.90
C VAL A 96 8.81 -11.21 7.05
N ASN A 97 9.64 -11.92 6.31
CA ASN A 97 11.07 -11.66 6.25
C ASN A 97 11.35 -10.71 5.09
N SER A 98 11.60 -9.44 5.39
CA SER A 98 12.03 -8.48 4.37
C SER A 98 13.52 -8.61 4.12
N ILE A 99 13.91 -8.59 2.85
CA ILE A 99 15.32 -8.64 2.40
C ILE A 99 16.11 -7.44 2.95
N THR A 100 15.45 -6.30 3.15
CA THR A 100 16.10 -5.00 3.46
C THR A 100 16.09 -4.61 4.94
N THR A 101 15.45 -5.37 5.83
CA THR A 101 15.45 -5.08 7.28
C THR A 101 15.94 -6.27 8.09
N LYS A 102 16.84 -6.03 9.05
CA LYS A 102 17.44 -7.07 9.90
C LYS A 102 16.46 -7.76 10.87
N ASN A 103 15.27 -7.20 11.08
CA ASN A 103 14.29 -7.72 12.04
C ASN A 103 13.07 -8.31 11.32
N THR A 104 12.61 -9.47 11.79
CA THR A 104 11.34 -10.09 11.40
C THR A 104 10.21 -9.08 11.54
N GLN A 105 9.47 -8.82 10.47
CA GLN A 105 8.28 -7.97 10.54
C GLN A 105 7.05 -8.87 10.72
N LYS A 106 6.04 -8.38 11.43
CA LYS A 106 4.75 -9.05 11.53
C LYS A 106 3.69 -8.24 10.80
N LEU A 107 2.81 -8.92 10.09
CA LEU A 107 1.59 -8.33 9.56
C LEU A 107 0.40 -8.91 10.30
N TYR A 108 -0.49 -8.04 10.75
CA TYR A 108 -1.67 -8.33 11.54
C TYR A 108 -2.92 -7.99 10.74
N LEU A 109 -3.92 -8.87 10.83
CA LEU A 109 -5.24 -8.66 10.24
C LEU A 109 -6.32 -8.95 11.30
N ASP A 110 -7.21 -7.98 11.51
CA ASP A 110 -8.35 -8.10 12.43
C ASP A 110 -9.30 -9.22 11.94
N SER A 111 -9.86 -10.01 12.84
CA SER A 111 -10.80 -11.09 12.49
C SER A 111 -11.94 -10.63 11.58
N LYS A 112 -12.47 -9.41 11.77
CA LYS A 112 -13.54 -8.88 10.90
C LYS A 112 -13.10 -8.69 9.45
N ASP A 113 -11.82 -8.43 9.23
CA ASP A 113 -11.25 -8.22 7.90
C ASP A 113 -10.83 -9.56 7.30
N VAL A 114 -10.46 -10.56 8.11
CA VAL A 114 -10.30 -11.95 7.68
C VAL A 114 -11.58 -12.47 7.05
N GLU A 115 -12.73 -12.26 7.69
CA GLU A 115 -14.03 -12.70 7.17
C GLU A 115 -14.39 -12.02 5.83
N LYS A 116 -13.88 -10.81 5.55
CA LYS A 116 -14.09 -10.15 4.25
C LYS A 116 -13.24 -10.76 3.14
N VAL A 117 -12.06 -11.29 3.47
CA VAL A 117 -11.12 -11.86 2.49
C VAL A 117 -11.36 -13.35 2.27
N LYS A 118 -11.98 -14.04 3.25
CA LYS A 118 -12.23 -15.48 3.20
C LYS A 118 -13.06 -15.85 1.97
N GLY A 119 -12.46 -16.66 1.07
CA GLY A 119 -13.10 -17.12 -0.16
C GLY A 119 -13.14 -16.09 -1.30
N LYS A 120 -12.48 -14.94 -1.15
CA LYS A 120 -12.35 -13.91 -2.19
C LYS A 120 -10.98 -13.96 -2.87
N ASN A 121 -10.92 -13.60 -4.14
CA ASN A 121 -9.65 -13.40 -4.84
C ASN A 121 -9.14 -11.98 -4.55
N SER A 122 -7.90 -11.88 -4.08
CA SER A 122 -7.21 -10.60 -3.86
C SER A 122 -5.85 -10.64 -4.57
N PRO A 123 -5.56 -9.73 -5.51
CA PRO A 123 -4.22 -9.62 -6.08
C PRO A 123 -3.31 -9.00 -5.01
N SER A 124 -2.34 -9.79 -4.57
CA SER A 124 -1.23 -9.38 -3.69
C SER A 124 -0.21 -8.53 -4.43
#